data_AF-A0A538R5N5-F1
#
_entry.id   AF-A0A538R5N5-F1
#
_cell.length_a   1.000
_cell.length_b   1.000
_cell.length_c   1.000
_cell.angle_alpha   90.00
_cell.angle_beta   90.00
_cell.angle_gamma   90.00
#
_symmetry.space_group_name_H-M   'P 1'
#
loop_
_entity.id
_entity.type
_entity.pdbx_description
1 polymer ?
#
loop_
_entity_poly.entity_id
_entity_poly.type
_entity_poly.pdbx_seq_one_letter_code
_entity_poly.pdbx_strand_id
1 'polypeptide(L)'
;MRRVLAAVWLLLAVVPAGAHDERPPEEARARMQHHLEEVTQLAAHFDGVMSADCPRFASPKEWSAYLDGEIDRVVLLVAHLEQAWYEATRTGDDDVRRTAKAPRRRLEQARSLLDKLQGCAQSNGASFSPASVWRRIEREVPQRQMDIALPN
;
A
#
# COMPACT_ATOMS: atom_id res chain seq x y z
N MET A 1 59.90 -38.20 -15.60
CA MET A 1 58.98 -38.00 -14.47
C MET A 1 58.39 -36.59 -14.57
N ARG A 2 57.10 -36.47 -14.88
CA ARG A 2 56.44 -35.21 -15.25
C ARG A 2 55.59 -34.75 -14.05
N ARG A 3 56.02 -33.69 -13.36
CA ARG A 3 55.30 -33.11 -12.21
C ARG A 3 54.15 -32.27 -12.74
N VAL A 4 52.91 -32.67 -12.47
CA VAL A 4 51.70 -31.88 -12.76
C VAL A 4 51.37 -31.09 -11.49
N LEU A 5 51.51 -29.76 -11.55
CA LEU A 5 51.06 -28.84 -10.51
C LEU A 5 49.57 -28.56 -10.75
N ALA A 6 48.71 -29.05 -9.87
CA ALA A 6 47.28 -28.75 -9.87
C ALA A 6 47.05 -27.46 -9.07
N ALA A 7 46.65 -26.38 -9.74
CA ALA A 7 46.18 -25.15 -9.11
C ALA A 7 44.70 -25.32 -8.72
N VAL A 8 44.42 -25.41 -7.43
CA VAL A 8 43.06 -25.39 -6.89
C VAL A 8 42.67 -23.92 -6.67
N TRP A 9 41.83 -23.39 -7.56
CA TRP A 9 41.16 -22.10 -7.36
C TRP A 9 39.91 -22.30 -6.50
N LEU A 10 40.00 -21.90 -5.22
CA LEU A 10 38.84 -21.77 -4.35
C LEU A 10 38.12 -20.46 -4.68
N LEU A 11 37.02 -20.56 -5.43
CA LEU A 11 36.02 -19.49 -5.56
C LEU A 11 35.24 -19.39 -4.26
N LEU A 12 35.59 -18.42 -3.41
CA LEU A 12 34.74 -17.97 -2.32
C LEU A 12 33.48 -17.35 -2.93
N ALA A 13 32.37 -18.08 -2.86
CA ALA A 13 31.05 -17.51 -3.12
C ALA A 13 30.77 -16.46 -2.05
N VAL A 14 30.93 -15.18 -2.41
CA VAL A 14 30.38 -14.07 -1.63
C VAL A 14 28.88 -14.12 -1.83
N VAL A 15 28.18 -14.80 -0.90
CA VAL A 15 26.74 -14.65 -0.75
C VAL A 15 26.54 -13.23 -0.22
N PRO A 16 25.81 -12.33 -0.91
CA PRO A 16 25.41 -11.09 -0.30
C PRO A 16 24.49 -11.49 0.86
N ALA A 17 24.98 -11.35 2.08
CA ALA A 17 24.13 -11.34 3.26
C ALA A 17 23.13 -10.21 3.01
N GLY A 18 21.91 -10.57 2.58
CA GLY A 18 20.80 -9.65 2.67
C GLY A 18 20.81 -9.17 4.11
N ALA A 19 20.94 -7.86 4.30
CA ALA A 19 20.94 -7.27 5.63
C ALA A 19 19.77 -7.90 6.38
N HIS A 20 20.07 -8.77 7.35
CA HIS A 20 19.07 -9.21 8.29
C HIS A 20 18.65 -7.92 8.95
N ASP A 21 17.42 -7.53 8.66
CA ASP A 21 16.78 -6.42 9.30
C ASP A 21 16.73 -6.78 10.80
N GLU A 22 17.71 -6.33 11.58
CA GLU A 22 17.98 -6.79 12.96
C GLU A 22 16.92 -6.33 13.96
N ARG A 23 15.86 -5.69 13.47
CA ARG A 23 14.81 -5.07 14.27
C ARG A 23 14.03 -6.13 15.04
N PRO A 24 13.81 -5.93 16.36
CA PRO A 24 13.11 -6.90 17.17
C PRO A 24 11.66 -7.15 16.70
N PRO A 25 11.10 -8.37 16.93
CA PRO A 25 9.72 -8.69 16.56
C PRO A 25 8.66 -7.76 17.16
N GLU A 26 8.89 -7.22 18.36
CA GLU A 26 8.01 -6.24 18.99
C GLU A 26 7.94 -4.91 18.24
N GLU A 27 9.05 -4.47 17.64
CA GLU A 27 9.11 -3.24 16.86
C GLU A 27 8.31 -3.41 15.56
N ALA A 28 8.48 -4.55 14.88
CA ALA A 28 7.69 -4.90 13.71
C ALA A 28 6.18 -4.99 14.05
N ARG A 29 5.83 -5.52 15.24
CA ARG A 29 4.43 -5.53 15.71
C ARG A 29 3.90 -4.12 15.92
N ALA A 30 4.66 -3.21 16.54
CA ALA A 30 4.25 -1.82 16.76
C ALA A 30 4.04 -1.06 15.44
N ARG A 31 4.96 -1.20 14.48
CA ARG A 31 4.84 -0.61 13.14
C ARG A 31 3.63 -1.15 12.37
N MET A 32 3.40 -2.46 12.44
CA MET A 32 2.20 -3.07 11.87
C MET A 32 0.94 -2.42 12.46
N GLN A 33 0.86 -2.27 13.79
CA GLN A 33 -0.30 -1.67 14.45
C GLN A 33 -0.54 -0.23 13.99
N HIS A 34 0.51 0.58 13.89
CA HIS A 34 0.43 1.93 13.34
C HIS A 34 -0.21 1.96 11.94
N HIS A 35 0.22 1.07 11.04
CA HIS A 35 -0.39 0.99 9.71
C HIS A 35 -1.87 0.55 9.74
N LEU A 36 -2.24 -0.31 10.67
CA LEU A 36 -3.64 -0.73 10.83
C LEU A 36 -4.53 0.39 11.38
N GLU A 37 -3.99 1.27 12.22
CA GLU A 37 -4.68 2.48 12.69
C GLU A 37 -4.93 3.44 11.52
N GLU A 38 -3.93 3.71 10.69
CA GLU A 38 -4.07 4.54 9.48
C GLU A 38 -5.08 3.95 8.49
N VAL A 39 -5.03 2.63 8.26
CA VAL A 39 -6.04 1.91 7.45
C VAL A 39 -7.44 2.11 8.01
N THR A 40 -7.60 2.11 9.34
CA THR A 40 -8.91 2.30 9.98
C THR A 40 -9.44 3.72 9.76
N GLN A 41 -8.59 4.73 9.89
CA GLN A 41 -8.96 6.13 9.63
C GLN A 41 -9.35 6.35 8.17
N LEU A 42 -8.56 5.84 7.23
CA LEU A 42 -8.86 5.92 5.79
C LEU A 42 -10.14 5.18 5.43
N ALA A 43 -10.36 4.00 6.00
CA ALA A 43 -11.60 3.25 5.78
C ALA A 43 -12.83 4.01 6.29
N ALA A 44 -12.75 4.64 7.47
CA ALA A 44 -13.84 5.44 8.01
C ALA A 44 -14.15 6.67 7.12
N HIS A 45 -13.12 7.33 6.58
CA HIS A 45 -13.29 8.38 5.58
C HIS A 45 -14.05 7.87 4.35
N PHE A 46 -13.64 6.72 3.80
CA PHE A 46 -14.32 6.13 2.63
C PHE A 46 -15.74 5.65 2.92
N ASP A 47 -16.02 5.14 4.13
CA ASP A 47 -17.39 4.85 4.57
C ASP A 47 -18.26 6.13 4.53
N GLY A 48 -17.70 7.27 4.93
CA GLY A 48 -18.33 8.59 4.80
C GLY A 48 -18.58 9.00 3.34
N VAL A 49 -17.57 8.89 2.48
CA VAL A 49 -17.71 9.21 1.05
C VAL A 49 -18.74 8.28 0.38
N MET A 50 -18.77 6.99 0.75
CA MET A 50 -19.70 6.01 0.20
C MET A 50 -21.15 6.24 0.61
N SER A 51 -21.39 6.82 1.80
CA SER A 51 -22.74 7.11 2.30
C SER A 51 -23.28 8.48 1.90
N ALA A 52 -22.43 9.43 1.55
CA ALA A 52 -22.84 10.77 1.13
C ALA A 52 -23.41 10.82 -0.31
N ASP A 53 -24.21 11.85 -0.62
CA ASP A 53 -24.58 12.16 -2.00
C ASP A 53 -23.35 12.59 -2.82
N CYS A 54 -23.46 12.52 -4.16
CA CYS A 54 -22.39 13.01 -5.03
C CYS A 54 -22.16 14.52 -4.81
N PRO A 55 -20.93 14.93 -4.45
CA PRO A 55 -20.62 16.34 -4.30
C PRO A 55 -20.77 17.05 -5.64
N ARG A 56 -21.29 18.29 -5.60
CA ARG A 56 -21.38 19.16 -6.77
C ARG A 56 -20.40 20.30 -6.64
N PHE A 57 -19.67 20.55 -7.70
CA PHE A 57 -18.67 21.61 -7.77
C PHE A 57 -19.05 22.67 -8.78
N ALA A 58 -18.51 23.88 -8.62
CA ALA A 58 -18.80 25.00 -9.52
C ALA A 58 -18.07 24.85 -10.86
N SER A 59 -17.03 24.00 -10.91
CA SER A 59 -16.28 23.73 -12.13
C SER A 59 -15.74 22.30 -12.20
N PRO A 60 -15.46 21.78 -13.42
CA PRO A 60 -14.78 20.48 -13.57
C PRO A 60 -13.41 20.44 -12.91
N LYS A 61 -12.72 21.58 -12.78
CA LYS A 61 -11.39 21.66 -12.15
C LYS A 61 -11.46 21.37 -10.65
N GLU A 62 -12.46 21.91 -9.96
CA GLU A 62 -12.70 21.63 -8.54
C GLU A 62 -13.03 20.16 -8.31
N TRP A 63 -13.87 19.58 -9.18
CA TRP A 63 -14.13 18.14 -9.16
C TRP A 63 -12.85 17.32 -9.34
N SER A 64 -11.99 17.67 -10.30
CA SER A 64 -10.72 16.95 -10.50
C SER A 64 -9.81 17.04 -9.28
N ALA A 65 -9.72 18.19 -8.62
CA ALA A 65 -8.92 18.35 -7.40
C ALA A 65 -9.46 17.49 -6.24
N TYR A 66 -10.78 17.41 -6.09
CA TYR A 66 -11.41 16.51 -5.13
C TYR A 66 -11.10 15.04 -5.47
N LEU A 67 -11.29 14.64 -6.73
CA LEU A 67 -11.05 13.28 -7.20
C LEU A 67 -9.59 12.87 -7.00
N ASP A 68 -8.63 13.72 -7.35
CA ASP A 68 -7.20 13.45 -7.13
C ASP A 68 -6.90 13.25 -5.64
N GLY A 69 -7.49 14.06 -4.75
CA GLY A 69 -7.37 13.88 -3.30
C GLY A 69 -7.97 12.58 -2.78
N GLU A 70 -9.08 12.10 -3.36
CA GLU A 70 -9.64 10.78 -3.02
C GLU A 70 -8.78 9.63 -3.54
N ILE A 71 -8.22 9.76 -4.75
CA ILE A 71 -7.27 8.79 -5.32
C ILE A 71 -6.01 8.71 -4.45
N ASP A 72 -5.44 9.84 -4.04
CA ASP A 72 -4.27 9.89 -3.15
C ASP A 72 -4.51 9.15 -1.84
N ARG A 73 -5.70 9.29 -1.25
CA ARG A 73 -6.09 8.54 -0.05
C ARG A 73 -6.21 7.05 -0.33
N VAL A 74 -6.68 6.64 -1.51
CA VAL A 74 -6.72 5.22 -1.89
C VAL A 74 -5.29 4.68 -2.02
N VAL A 75 -4.37 5.44 -2.63
CA VAL A 75 -2.94 5.06 -2.68
C VAL A 75 -2.39 4.85 -1.26
N LEU A 76 -2.66 5.78 -0.35
CA LEU A 76 -2.26 5.65 1.06
C LEU A 76 -2.85 4.39 1.72
N LEU A 77 -4.13 4.10 1.50
CA LEU A 77 -4.77 2.89 2.05
C LEU A 77 -4.05 1.63 1.59
N VAL A 78 -3.78 1.51 0.28
CA VAL A 78 -3.10 0.33 -0.26
C VAL A 78 -1.66 0.24 0.25
N ALA A 79 -0.95 1.36 0.32
CA ALA A 79 0.41 1.41 0.85
C ALA A 79 0.48 0.93 2.31
N HIS A 80 -0.42 1.40 3.18
CA HIS A 80 -0.49 0.94 4.57
C HIS A 80 -0.89 -0.53 4.71
N LEU A 81 -1.83 -1.03 3.89
CA LEU A 81 -2.19 -2.46 3.90
C LEU A 81 -1.01 -3.35 3.54
N GLU A 82 -0.22 -2.95 2.55
CA GLU A 82 0.97 -3.69 2.15
C GLU A 82 2.10 -3.61 3.18
N GLN A 83 2.33 -2.43 3.77
CA GLN A 83 3.32 -2.26 4.84
C GLN A 83 2.93 -3.02 6.11
N ALA A 84 1.66 -2.99 6.52
CA ALA A 84 1.17 -3.78 7.64
C ALA A 84 1.46 -5.28 7.43
N TRP A 85 1.24 -5.80 6.21
CA TRP A 85 1.57 -7.18 5.90
C TRP A 85 3.07 -7.45 5.93
N TYR A 86 3.87 -6.57 5.35
CA TYR A 86 5.33 -6.67 5.34
C TYR A 86 5.90 -6.73 6.76
N GLU A 87 5.47 -5.84 7.65
CA GLU A 87 5.90 -5.85 9.06
C GLU A 87 5.39 -7.08 9.80
N ALA A 88 4.14 -7.49 9.59
CA ALA A 88 3.60 -8.70 10.20
C ALA A 88 4.40 -9.96 9.83
N THR A 89 4.87 -10.08 8.59
CA THR A 89 5.67 -11.24 8.17
C THR A 89 7.02 -11.35 8.87
N ARG A 90 7.59 -10.24 9.36
CA ARG A 90 8.86 -10.24 10.12
C ARG A 90 8.72 -10.80 11.52
N THR A 91 7.53 -10.69 12.12
CA THR A 91 7.32 -11.12 13.50
C THR A 91 7.40 -12.64 13.68
N GLY A 92 7.22 -13.42 12.60
CA GLY A 92 7.10 -14.88 12.66
C GLY A 92 5.81 -15.38 13.32
N ASP A 93 4.93 -14.48 13.77
CA ASP A 93 3.72 -14.79 14.54
C ASP A 93 2.49 -14.89 13.62
N ASP A 94 1.83 -16.06 13.64
CA ASP A 94 0.69 -16.38 12.80
C ASP A 94 -0.55 -15.52 13.10
N ASP A 95 -0.76 -15.16 14.37
CA ASP A 95 -1.90 -14.35 14.78
C ASP A 95 -1.68 -12.88 14.40
N VAL A 96 -0.44 -12.40 14.46
CA VAL A 96 -0.06 -11.09 13.92
C VAL A 96 -0.30 -11.03 12.41
N ARG A 97 0.13 -12.06 11.65
CA ARG A 97 -0.14 -12.14 10.21
C ARG A 97 -1.64 -12.20 9.89
N ARG A 98 -2.43 -12.93 10.68
CA ARG A 98 -3.89 -13.00 10.51
C ARG A 98 -4.52 -11.61 10.70
N THR A 99 -4.07 -10.87 11.72
CA THR A 99 -4.52 -9.52 12.03
C THR A 99 -4.21 -8.55 10.88
N ALA A 100 -2.99 -8.56 10.36
CA ALA A 100 -2.60 -7.72 9.22
C ALA A 100 -3.33 -8.08 7.92
N LYS A 101 -3.75 -9.35 7.75
CA LYS A 101 -4.47 -9.80 6.55
C LYS A 101 -5.95 -9.40 6.56
N ALA A 102 -6.59 -9.36 7.73
CA ALA A 102 -8.01 -9.08 7.89
C ALA A 102 -8.54 -7.82 7.15
N PRO A 103 -7.86 -6.66 7.19
CA PRO A 103 -8.35 -5.45 6.54
C PRO A 103 -8.16 -5.43 5.01
N ARG A 104 -7.52 -6.42 4.38
CA ARG A 104 -7.35 -6.44 2.91
C ARG A 104 -8.66 -6.45 2.13
N ARG A 105 -9.78 -6.85 2.75
CA ARG A 105 -11.13 -6.69 2.17
C ARG A 105 -11.46 -5.24 1.80
N ARG A 106 -10.78 -4.25 2.41
CA ARG A 106 -10.94 -2.82 2.09
C ARG A 106 -10.48 -2.48 0.67
N LEU A 107 -9.69 -3.34 0.00
CA LEU A 107 -9.34 -3.15 -1.41
C LEU A 107 -10.56 -3.22 -2.33
N GLU A 108 -11.49 -4.15 -2.08
CA GLU A 108 -12.73 -4.23 -2.85
C GLU A 108 -13.65 -3.03 -2.58
N GLN A 109 -13.62 -2.51 -1.36
CA GLN A 109 -14.31 -1.26 -1.02
C GLN A 109 -13.69 -0.06 -1.76
N ALA A 110 -12.36 0.02 -1.85
CA ALA A 110 -11.68 1.07 -2.61
C ALA A 110 -12.02 1.00 -4.11
N ARG A 111 -12.17 -0.21 -4.68
CA ARG A 111 -12.66 -0.37 -6.05
C ARG A 111 -14.10 0.14 -6.21
N SER A 112 -14.98 -0.24 -5.28
CA SER A 112 -16.37 0.23 -5.25
C SER A 112 -16.46 1.76 -5.12
N LEU A 113 -15.55 2.37 -4.37
CA LEU A 113 -15.42 3.82 -4.27
C LEU A 113 -15.09 4.46 -5.62
N LEU A 114 -14.16 3.90 -6.39
CA LEU A 114 -13.84 4.42 -7.73
C LEU A 114 -15.03 4.33 -8.68
N ASP A 115 -15.83 3.27 -8.60
CA ASP A 115 -17.05 3.13 -9.39
C ASP A 115 -18.09 4.20 -8.99
N LYS A 116 -18.27 4.44 -7.69
CA LYS A 116 -19.13 5.53 -7.20
C LYS A 116 -18.65 6.88 -7.72
N LEU A 117 -17.36 7.19 -7.57
CA LEU A 117 -16.77 8.46 -8.01
C LEU A 117 -16.91 8.64 -9.53
N GLN A 118 -16.85 7.56 -10.32
CA GLN A 118 -17.12 7.60 -11.75
C GLN A 118 -18.57 8.05 -12.04
N GLY A 119 -19.55 7.53 -11.29
CA GLY A 119 -20.93 7.99 -11.37
C GLY A 119 -21.08 9.48 -11.05
N CYS A 120 -20.43 9.94 -9.98
CA CYS A 120 -20.45 11.34 -9.57
C CYS A 120 -19.77 12.28 -10.59
N ALA A 121 -18.74 11.80 -11.30
CA ALA A 121 -18.02 12.59 -12.30
C ALA A 121 -18.97 13.11 -13.39
N GLN A 122 -19.93 12.29 -13.84
CA GLN A 122 -20.87 12.65 -14.91
C GLN A 122 -21.70 13.89 -14.53
N SER A 123 -22.19 13.95 -13.28
CA SER A 123 -22.93 15.12 -12.78
C SER A 123 -22.08 16.38 -12.62
N ASN A 124 -20.75 16.24 -12.62
CA ASN A 124 -19.79 17.33 -12.57
C ASN A 124 -19.20 17.66 -13.96
N GLY A 125 -19.76 17.10 -15.03
CA GLY A 125 -19.30 17.33 -16.41
C GLY A 125 -17.94 16.70 -16.72
N ALA A 126 -17.56 15.68 -15.97
CA ALA A 126 -16.29 14.96 -16.09
C ALA A 126 -16.52 13.46 -16.30
N SER A 127 -15.48 12.73 -16.71
CA SER A 127 -15.49 11.27 -16.74
C SER A 127 -14.08 10.72 -16.56
N PHE A 128 -13.99 9.50 -16.04
CA PHE A 128 -12.74 8.75 -15.99
C PHE A 128 -13.03 7.24 -16.05
N SER A 129 -11.97 6.45 -16.21
CA SER A 129 -12.04 4.98 -16.17
C SER A 129 -11.50 4.47 -14.82
N PRO A 130 -12.33 3.81 -14.00
CA PRO A 130 -11.90 3.18 -12.75
C PRO A 130 -10.71 2.24 -12.94
N ALA A 131 -10.70 1.42 -14.00
CA ALA A 131 -9.60 0.51 -14.30
C ALA A 131 -8.28 1.24 -14.61
N SER A 132 -8.33 2.38 -15.30
CA SER A 132 -7.12 3.18 -15.58
C SER A 132 -6.61 3.88 -14.32
N VAL A 133 -7.51 4.36 -13.45
CA VAL A 133 -7.15 4.93 -12.15
C VAL A 133 -6.57 3.86 -11.23
N TRP A 134 -7.15 2.66 -11.18
CA TRP A 134 -6.64 1.55 -10.38
C TRP A 134 -5.20 1.17 -10.80
N ARG A 135 -4.93 1.06 -12.10
CA ARG A 135 -3.56 0.84 -12.59
C ARG A 135 -2.60 1.96 -12.20
N ARG A 136 -3.07 3.21 -12.10
CA ARG A 136 -2.26 4.35 -11.63
C ARG A 136 -1.95 4.18 -10.15
N ILE A 137 -2.95 3.86 -9.33
CA ILE A 137 -2.78 3.57 -7.90
C ILE A 137 -1.70 2.49 -7.70
N GLU A 138 -1.81 1.36 -8.40
CA GLU A 138 -0.84 0.26 -8.31
C GLU A 138 0.60 0.68 -8.63
N ARG A 139 0.80 1.65 -9.54
CA ARG A 139 2.13 2.18 -9.84
C ARG A 139 2.65 3.16 -8.79
N GLU A 140 1.77 3.88 -8.11
CA GLU A 140 2.14 4.91 -7.13
C GLU A 140 2.39 4.33 -5.73
N VAL A 141 1.78 3.19 -5.42
CA VAL A 141 1.89 2.52 -4.11
C VAL A 141 3.34 2.29 -3.67
N PRO A 142 4.26 1.73 -4.49
CA PRO A 142 5.64 1.48 -4.05
C PRO A 142 6.39 2.76 -3.65
N GLN A 143 6.20 3.85 -4.40
CA GLN A 143 6.80 5.14 -4.03
C GLN A 143 6.18 5.64 -2.74
N ARG A 144 4.85 5.58 -2.61
CA ARG A 144 4.18 6.07 -1.40
C ARG A 144 4.60 5.31 -0.15
N GLN A 145 4.88 4.01 -0.26
CA GLN A 145 5.40 3.22 0.85
C GLN A 145 6.73 3.75 1.40
N MET A 146 7.61 4.27 0.53
CA MET A 146 8.90 4.84 0.93
C MET A 146 8.74 6.17 1.67
N ASP A 147 7.64 6.88 1.43
CA ASP A 147 7.36 8.20 2.00
C ASP A 147 6.60 8.13 3.33
N ILE A 148 6.11 6.95 3.73
CA ILE A 148 5.41 6.77 5.01
C ILE A 148 6.41 6.92 6.16
N ALA A 149 6.19 7.91 7.01
CA ALA A 149 6.90 8.03 8.27
C ALA A 149 6.51 6.86 9.19
N LEU A 150 7.51 6.24 9.81
CA LEU A 150 7.31 5.09 10.68
C LEU A 150 7.59 5.51 12.13
N PRO A 151 6.86 4.96 13.11
CA PRO A 151 7.19 5.18 14.51
C PRO A 151 8.60 4.64 14.80
N ASN A 152 9.37 5.42 15.57
CA ASN A 152 10.69 5.04 16.09
C ASN A 152 10.57 4.17 17.33
#